data_AF-A0A1C6GEF0-F1
#
_entry.id   AF-A0A1C6GEF0-F1
#
_cell.length_a   1.000
_cell.length_b   1.000
_cell.length_c   1.000
_cell.angle_alpha   90.00
_cell.angle_beta   90.00
_cell.angle_gamma   90.00
#
_symmetry.space_group_name_H-M   'P 1'
#
loop_
_entity.id
_entity.type
_entity.pdbx_description
1 polymer ?
#
loop_
_entity_poly.entity_id
_entity_poly.type
_entity_poly.pdbx_seq_one_letter_code
_entity_poly.pdbx_strand_id
1 'polypeptide(L)'
;MYEKAARTGNLLYRVTTLGGTALTLILFLWKGPMGTFRLVLFLAWLALGAYSSVKTLADLASGRRARETNFQTMLKTWEGRTGSPSSALSSFWTITLVTAAGKLLVPILLYLV
;
A
#
# COMPACT_ATOMS: atom_id res chain seq x y z
N MET A 1 5.43 3.36 22.56
CA MET A 1 4.55 2.20 22.32
C MET A 1 4.31 1.93 20.83
N TYR A 2 3.87 2.92 20.03
CA TYR A 2 3.54 2.72 18.60
C TYR A 2 4.72 2.58 17.63
N GLU A 3 5.94 2.82 18.06
CA GLU A 3 7.11 2.81 17.16
C GLU A 3 7.29 1.46 16.44
N LYS A 4 7.17 0.34 17.17
CA LYS A 4 7.26 -1.00 16.57
C LYS A 4 6.17 -1.23 15.52
N ALA A 5 4.92 -0.91 15.86
CA ALA A 5 3.79 -1.06 14.94
C ALA A 5 3.92 -0.18 13.69
N ALA A 6 4.33 1.08 13.87
CA ALA A 6 4.58 2.00 12.77
C ALA A 6 5.73 1.54 11.86
N ARG A 7 6.82 1.01 12.42
CA ARG A 7 7.94 0.44 11.67
C ARG A 7 7.52 -0.78 10.86
N THR A 8 6.82 -1.72 11.48
CA THR A 8 6.32 -2.92 10.79
C THR A 8 5.29 -2.56 9.71
N GLY A 9 4.36 -1.65 10.00
CA GLY A 9 3.40 -1.16 9.01
C GLY A 9 4.06 -0.42 7.84
N ASN A 10 5.13 0.34 8.09
CA ASN A 10 5.92 0.98 7.04
C ASN A 10 6.65 -0.04 6.17
N LEU A 11 7.25 -1.08 6.78
CA LEU A 11 7.85 -2.18 6.03
C LEU A 11 6.82 -2.89 5.14
N LEU A 12 5.67 -3.27 5.71
CA LEU A 12 4.60 -3.92 4.96
C LEU A 12 4.09 -3.02 3.82
N TYR A 13 3.92 -1.72 4.07
CA TYR A 13 3.54 -0.76 3.05
C TYR A 13 4.58 -0.72 1.92
N ARG A 14 5.88 -0.68 2.22
CA ARG A 14 6.96 -0.65 1.23
C ARG A 14 6.95 -1.89 0.35
N VAL A 15 6.98 -3.07 0.98
CA VAL A 15 7.01 -4.36 0.29
C VAL A 15 5.79 -4.52 -0.61
N THR A 16 4.60 -4.22 -0.11
CA THR A 16 3.35 -4.37 -0.90
C THR A 16 3.21 -3.31 -1.98
N THR A 17 3.77 -2.10 -1.81
CA THR A 17 3.78 -1.07 -2.87
C THR A 17 4.68 -1.48 -4.02
N LEU A 18 5.94 -1.80 -3.71
CA LEU A 18 6.92 -2.17 -4.74
C LEU A 18 6.55 -3.51 -5.39
N GLY A 19 6.24 -4.51 -4.57
CA GLY A 19 5.83 -5.85 -5.04
C GLY A 19 4.52 -5.82 -5.81
N GLY A 20 3.50 -5.08 -5.33
CA GLY A 20 2.22 -4.95 -6.04
C GLY A 20 2.37 -4.21 -7.38
N THR A 21 3.25 -3.21 -7.46
CA THR A 21 3.53 -2.51 -8.72
C THR A 21 4.26 -3.42 -9.71
N ALA A 22 5.28 -4.16 -9.25
CA ALA A 22 5.98 -5.15 -10.07
C ALA A 22 5.02 -6.24 -10.57
N LEU A 23 4.17 -6.77 -9.69
CA LEU A 23 3.13 -7.74 -10.05
C LEU A 23 2.19 -7.17 -11.12
N THR A 24 1.71 -5.94 -10.94
CA THR A 24 0.83 -5.27 -11.91
C THR A 24 1.50 -5.19 -13.28
N LEU A 25 2.77 -4.77 -13.33
CA LEU A 25 3.53 -4.67 -14.58
C LEU A 25 3.69 -6.03 -15.25
N ILE A 26 4.07 -7.07 -14.50
CA ILE A 26 4.24 -8.44 -15.03
C ILE A 26 2.93 -8.95 -15.61
N LEU A 27 1.83 -8.84 -14.87
CA LEU A 27 0.52 -9.29 -15.32
C LEU A 27 0.03 -8.50 -16.54
N PHE A 28 0.30 -7.20 -16.59
CA PHE A 28 -0.03 -6.37 -17.75
C PHE A 28 0.69 -6.87 -19.01
N LEU A 29 2.00 -7.13 -18.92
CA LEU A 29 2.83 -7.60 -20.03
C LEU A 29 2.43 -9.02 -20.49
N TRP A 30 1.94 -9.87 -19.59
CA TRP A 30 1.52 -11.24 -19.92
C TRP A 30 0.10 -11.36 -20.46
N LYS A 31 -0.77 -10.37 -20.22
CA LYS A 31 -2.20 -10.49 -20.54
C LYS A 31 -2.50 -10.61 -22.04
N GLY A 32 -1.66 -10.02 -22.90
CA GLY A 32 -1.92 -9.92 -24.33
C GLY A 32 -3.07 -8.94 -24.67
N PRO A 33 -3.74 -9.10 -25.83
CA PRO A 33 -4.83 -8.21 -26.25
C PRO A 33 -5.96 -8.15 -25.22
N MET A 34 -6.41 -6.94 -24.91
CA MET A 34 -7.48 -6.70 -23.94
C MET A 34 -8.41 -5.59 -24.43
N GLY A 35 -9.69 -5.66 -24.05
CA GLY A 35 -10.66 -4.62 -24.39
C GLY A 35 -10.31 -3.27 -23.77
N THR A 36 -10.71 -2.18 -24.43
CA THR A 36 -10.33 -0.80 -24.08
C THR A 36 -10.59 -0.44 -22.62
N PHE A 37 -11.76 -0.80 -22.08
CA PHE A 37 -12.10 -0.50 -20.67
C PHE A 37 -11.10 -1.13 -19.70
N ARG A 38 -10.77 -2.40 -19.90
CA ARG A 38 -9.82 -3.14 -19.06
C ARG A 38 -8.41 -2.60 -19.21
N LEU A 39 -8.00 -2.26 -20.43
CA LEU A 39 -6.72 -1.60 -20.69
C LEU A 39 -6.57 -0.33 -19.86
N VAL A 40 -7.58 0.54 -19.89
CA VAL A 40 -7.59 1.80 -19.13
C VAL A 40 -7.49 1.53 -17.63
N LEU A 41 -8.24 0.57 -17.08
CA LEU A 41 -8.15 0.21 -15.67
C LEU A 41 -6.76 -0.32 -15.29
N PHE A 42 -6.17 -1.17 -16.12
CA PHE A 42 -4.82 -1.71 -15.91
C PHE A 42 -3.77 -0.59 -15.88
N LEU A 43 -3.83 0.31 -16.85
CA LEU A 43 -2.90 1.44 -16.95
C LEU A 43 -3.09 2.43 -15.80
N ALA A 44 -4.32 2.70 -15.39
CA ALA A 44 -4.61 3.55 -14.23
C ALA A 44 -4.05 2.93 -12.94
N TRP A 45 -4.25 1.63 -12.73
CA TRP A 45 -3.69 0.94 -11.57
C TRP A 45 -2.16 0.92 -11.59
N LEU A 46 -1.56 0.66 -12.75
CA LEU A 46 -0.11 0.69 -12.94
C LEU A 46 0.48 2.07 -12.67
N ALA A 47 -0.17 3.14 -13.16
CA ALA A 47 0.26 4.51 -12.92
C ALA A 47 0.21 4.86 -11.42
N LEU A 48 -0.85 4.45 -10.72
CA LEU A 48 -0.97 4.65 -9.27
C LEU A 48 0.09 3.86 -8.49
N GLY A 49 0.38 2.63 -8.90
CA GLY A 49 1.46 1.81 -8.36
C GLY A 49 2.84 2.44 -8.58
N ALA A 50 3.13 2.88 -9.81
CA ALA A 50 4.38 3.54 -10.17
C ALA A 50 4.58 4.83 -9.37
N TYR A 51 3.58 5.71 -9.29
CA TYR A 51 3.63 6.93 -8.48
C TYR A 51 3.91 6.62 -7.00
N SER A 52 3.20 5.65 -6.44
CA SER A 52 3.38 5.23 -5.04
C SER A 52 4.77 4.64 -4.79
N SER A 53 5.31 3.91 -5.76
CA SER A 53 6.66 3.33 -5.72
C SER A 53 7.73 4.42 -5.77
N VAL A 54 7.61 5.40 -6.66
CA VAL A 54 8.53 6.55 -6.73
C VAL A 54 8.55 7.30 -5.39
N LYS A 55 7.38 7.59 -4.81
CA LYS A 55 7.29 8.23 -3.49
C LYS A 55 7.94 7.39 -2.39
N THR A 56 7.74 6.08 -2.43
CA THR A 56 8.33 5.14 -1.46
C THR A 56 9.85 5.13 -1.56
N LEU A 57 10.40 5.13 -2.79
CA LEU A 57 11.83 5.19 -3.03
C LEU A 57 12.42 6.55 -2.66
N ALA A 58 11.70 7.65 -2.91
CA ALA A 58 12.13 8.99 -2.50
C ALA A 58 12.18 9.13 -0.95
N ASP A 59 11.19 8.58 -0.24
CA ASP A 59 11.20 8.53 1.23
C ASP A 59 12.40 7.70 1.75
N LEU A 60 12.73 6.58 1.09
CA LEU A 60 13.90 5.75 1.40
C LEU A 60 15.21 6.49 1.15
N ALA A 61 15.38 7.06 -0.04
CA ALA A 61 16.61 7.73 -0.47
C ALA A 61 16.91 8.98 0.37
N SER A 62 15.87 9.72 0.76
CA SER A 62 16.01 10.90 1.62
C SER A 62 16.30 10.56 3.09
N GLY A 63 16.26 9.28 3.47
CA GLY A 63 16.38 8.84 4.87
C GLY A 63 15.24 9.31 5.78
N ARG A 64 14.22 9.98 5.24
CA ARG A 64 13.10 10.52 6.02
C ARG A 64 12.25 9.37 6.54
N ARG A 65 12.07 9.33 7.86
CA ARG A 65 11.06 8.46 8.52
C ARG A 65 9.67 9.10 8.50
N ALA A 66 9.33 9.83 7.43
CA ALA A 66 8.09 10.59 7.33
C ALA A 66 6.86 9.68 7.46
N ARG A 67 6.87 8.52 6.78
CA ARG A 67 5.75 7.55 6.84
C ARG A 67 5.61 6.87 8.20
N GLU A 68 6.72 6.50 8.83
CA GLU A 68 6.72 6.00 10.21
C GLU A 68 6.16 7.03 11.18
N THR A 69 6.58 8.29 11.04
CA THR A 69 6.07 9.41 11.86
C THR A 69 4.57 9.59 11.63
N ASN A 70 4.11 9.55 10.37
CA ASN A 70 2.69 9.65 10.05
C ASN A 70 1.87 8.50 10.65
N PHE A 71 2.39 7.27 10.64
CA PHE A 71 1.73 6.13 11.29
C PHE A 71 1.68 6.27 12.81
N GLN A 72 2.74 6.77 13.44
CA GLN A 72 2.72 7.06 14.87
C GLN A 72 1.70 8.15 15.22
N THR A 73 1.62 9.22 14.42
CA THR A 73 0.62 10.28 14.58
C THR A 73 -0.79 9.74 14.43
N MET A 74 -1.04 8.93 13.38
CA MET A 74 -2.34 8.30 13.16
C MET A 74 -2.75 7.39 14.31
N LEU A 75 -1.84 6.56 14.82
CA LEU A 75 -2.10 5.68 15.97
C LEU A 75 -2.46 6.48 17.22
N LYS A 76 -1.75 7.57 17.52
CA LYS A 76 -2.10 8.47 18.62
C LYS A 76 -3.46 9.12 18.43
N THR A 77 -3.77 9.58 17.22
CA THR A 77 -5.09 10.16 16.91
C THR A 77 -6.22 9.13 17.08
N TRP A 78 -5.98 7.89 16.68
CA TRP A 78 -6.97 6.82 16.83
C TRP A 78 -7.14 6.35 18.26
N GLU A 79 -6.08 6.31 19.07
CA GLU A 79 -6.20 6.04 20.51
C GLU A 79 -7.17 7.04 21.16
N GLY A 80 -7.04 8.32 20.82
CA GLY A 80 -7.96 9.36 21.29
C GLY A 80 -9.41 9.17 20.82
N ARG A 81 -9.66 8.45 19.73
CA ARG A 81 -11.01 8.19 19.19
C ARG A 81 -11.61 6.87 19.66
N THR A 82 -10.79 5.83 19.80
CA THR A 82 -11.22 4.47 20.15
C THR A 82 -11.19 4.22 21.66
N GLY A 83 -10.59 5.13 22.43
CA GLY A 83 -10.54 5.08 23.89
C GLY A 83 -9.52 4.09 24.44
N SER A 84 -8.81 3.32 23.59
CA SER A 84 -7.75 2.44 24.05
C SER A 84 -6.63 2.23 23.01
N PRO A 85 -5.40 1.95 23.47
CA PRO A 85 -4.30 1.68 22.56
C PRO A 85 -4.44 0.38 21.75
N SER A 86 -5.09 -0.64 22.31
CA SER A 86 -5.32 -1.92 21.64
C SER A 86 -6.32 -1.79 20.49
N SER A 87 -7.40 -1.03 20.69
CA SER A 87 -8.37 -0.72 19.64
C SER A 87 -7.75 0.09 18.50
N ALA A 88 -6.90 1.08 18.82
CA ALA A 88 -6.17 1.85 17.82
C ALA A 88 -5.23 0.98 16.96
N LEU A 89 -4.51 0.05 17.60
CA LEU A 89 -3.66 -0.93 16.91
C LEU A 89 -4.47 -1.89 16.04
N SER A 90 -5.62 -2.35 16.52
CA SER A 90 -6.51 -3.22 15.74
C SER A 90 -6.96 -2.51 14.46
N SER A 91 -7.51 -1.29 14.55
CA SER A 91 -7.91 -0.51 13.38
C SER A 91 -6.75 -0.25 12.42
N PHE A 92 -5.56 0.00 12.96
CA PHE A 92 -4.34 0.15 12.17
C PHE A 92 -3.98 -1.08 11.38
N TRP A 93 -3.97 -2.25 12.00
CA TRP A 93 -3.66 -3.48 11.30
C TRP A 93 -4.73 -3.83 10.29
N THR A 94 -6.01 -3.63 10.60
CA THR A 94 -7.10 -3.84 9.64
C THR A 94 -6.90 -3.02 8.37
N ILE A 95 -6.71 -1.70 8.50
CA ILE A 95 -6.54 -0.82 7.33
C ILE A 95 -5.24 -1.13 6.58
N THR A 96 -4.15 -1.41 7.31
CA THR A 96 -2.86 -1.74 6.68
C THR A 96 -2.95 -3.04 5.89
N LEU A 97 -3.59 -4.08 6.44
CA LEU A 97 -3.75 -5.38 5.80
C LEU A 97 -4.73 -5.33 4.62
N VAL A 98 -5.86 -4.62 4.75
CA VAL A 98 -6.80 -4.41 3.64
C VAL A 98 -6.13 -3.67 2.48
N THR A 99 -5.35 -2.63 2.79
CA THR A 99 -4.60 -1.88 1.77
C THR A 99 -3.54 -2.76 1.10
N ALA A 100 -2.81 -3.57 1.89
CA ALA A 100 -1.82 -4.52 1.38
C ALA A 100 -2.46 -5.56 0.47
N ALA A 101 -3.59 -6.14 0.89
CA ALA A 101 -4.35 -7.10 0.10
C ALA A 101 -4.84 -6.46 -1.20
N GLY A 102 -5.38 -5.25 -1.17
CA GLY A 102 -5.84 -4.53 -2.37
C GLY A 102 -4.72 -4.34 -3.41
N LYS A 103 -3.52 -3.96 -2.98
CA LYS A 103 -2.36 -3.82 -3.87
C LYS A 103 -1.98 -5.10 -4.61
N LEU A 104 -2.24 -6.26 -4.02
CA LEU A 104 -1.90 -7.57 -4.58
C LEU A 104 -3.08 -8.17 -5.36
N LEU A 105 -4.30 -8.03 -4.84
CA LEU A 105 -5.50 -8.64 -5.43
C LEU A 105 -6.02 -7.88 -6.64
N VAL A 106 -6.02 -6.55 -6.64
CA VAL A 106 -6.52 -5.77 -7.78
C VAL A 106 -5.83 -6.12 -9.09
N PRO A 107 -4.49 -6.19 -9.20
CA PRO A 107 -3.88 -6.57 -10.47
C PRO A 107 -4.18 -8.01 -10.88
N ILE A 108 -4.40 -8.93 -9.93
CA ILE A 108 -4.84 -10.30 -10.21
C ILE A 108 -6.27 -10.28 -10.78
N LEU A 109 -7.20 -9.54 -10.17
CA LEU A 109 -8.57 -9.42 -10.66
C LEU A 109 -8.60 -8.79 -12.05
N LEU A 110 -7.84 -7.71 -12.26
CA LEU A 110 -7.68 -7.10 -13.58
C LEU A 110 -7.06 -8.05 -14.60
N TYR A 111 -6.25 -9.03 -14.17
CA TYR A 111 -5.69 -10.06 -15.04
C TYR A 111 -6.65 -11.23 -15.33
N LEU A 112 -7.55 -11.56 -14.42
CA LEU A 112 -8.47 -12.69 -14.58
C LEU A 112 -9.74 -12.32 -15.35
N VAL A 113 -10.34 -11.15 -15.06
CA VAL A 113 -11.63 -10.71 -15.62
C VAL A 113 -11.45 -10.00 -16.94
#